data_AF-A0A847B3F1-F1
#
_entry.id   AF-A0A847B3F1-F1
#
_cell.length_a   1.000
_cell.length_b   1.000
_cell.length_c   1.000
_cell.angle_alpha   90.00
_cell.angle_beta   90.00
_cell.angle_gamma   90.00
#
_symmetry.space_group_name_H-M   'P 1'
#
loop_
_entity.id
_entity.type
_entity.pdbx_description
1 polymer ?
#
loop_
_entity_poly.entity_id
_entity_poly.type
_entity_poly.pdbx_seq_one_letter_code
_entity_poly.pdbx_strand_id
1 'polypeptide(L)'
;MKFGLAFNENLPSKEEQDRYFGEMKIEMRAKGLKSKDIKKYIEYGWLFEIVPEKEANFKLNFRDGLEKLAGLELYASRYELSSEIIHSTPLLIYSNKEYFYYMTLLSLYESFFRLENVFMSLFSKNVSREQMAQYQEMRKIYYAQLVTIHKRELKTFKDLQLQWHKKQH
;
A
#
# COMPACT_ATOMS: atom_id res chain seq x y z
N MET A 1 -18.03 4.73 5.99
CA MET A 1 -18.74 3.46 5.69
C MET A 1 -20.17 3.67 5.17
N LYS A 2 -20.98 4.57 5.77
CA LYS A 2 -22.38 4.82 5.35
C LYS A 2 -22.54 5.31 3.90
N PHE A 3 -21.63 6.17 3.41
CA PHE A 3 -21.68 6.67 2.04
C PHE A 3 -21.38 5.61 0.97
N GLY A 4 -20.55 4.61 1.27
CA GLY A 4 -20.29 3.49 0.36
C GLY A 4 -21.50 2.57 0.19
N LEU A 5 -22.31 2.42 1.25
CA LEU A 5 -23.57 1.66 1.17
C LEU A 5 -24.63 2.42 0.36
N ALA A 6 -24.73 3.74 0.56
CA ALA A 6 -25.62 4.60 -0.22
C ALA A 6 -25.26 4.62 -1.71
N PHE A 7 -23.97 4.67 -2.04
CA PHE A 7 -23.50 4.67 -3.43
C PHE A 7 -23.77 3.36 -4.17
N ASN A 8 -23.69 2.23 -3.47
CA ASN A 8 -23.93 0.91 -4.04
C ASN A 8 -25.41 0.48 -3.98
N GLU A 9 -26.33 1.40 -3.67
CA GLU A 9 -27.78 1.14 -3.57
C GLU A 9 -28.17 0.03 -2.57
N ASN A 10 -27.30 -0.25 -1.60
CA ASN A 10 -27.45 -1.34 -0.64
C ASN A 10 -28.11 -0.87 0.67
N LEU A 11 -28.93 0.18 0.61
CA LEU A 11 -29.67 0.69 1.76
C LEU A 11 -31.15 0.23 1.70
N PRO A 12 -31.81 0.06 2.86
CA PRO A 12 -33.16 -0.52 2.93
C PRO A 12 -34.23 0.34 2.26
N SER A 13 -34.00 1.66 2.19
CA SER A 13 -34.95 2.60 1.61
C SER A 13 -34.26 3.64 0.72
N LYS A 14 -34.97 4.02 -0.35
CA LYS A 14 -34.52 5.04 -1.30
C LYS A 14 -34.43 6.43 -0.64
N GLU A 15 -35.30 6.71 0.31
CA GLU A 15 -35.30 7.95 1.10
C GLU A 15 -34.04 8.08 1.97
N GLU A 16 -33.60 6.98 2.62
CA GLU A 16 -32.35 7.00 3.39
C GLU A 16 -31.13 7.15 2.47
N GLN A 17 -31.17 6.50 1.31
CA GLN A 17 -30.11 6.61 0.31
C GLN A 17 -29.96 8.05 -0.19
N ASP A 18 -31.05 8.71 -0.53
CA ASP A 18 -31.06 10.11 -0.99
C ASP A 18 -30.59 11.07 0.11
N ARG A 19 -30.99 10.83 1.37
CA ARG A 19 -30.49 11.61 2.51
C ARG A 19 -28.97 11.52 2.64
N TYR A 20 -28.42 10.31 2.69
CA TYR A 20 -26.97 10.11 2.82
C TYR A 20 -26.19 10.65 1.61
N PHE A 21 -26.75 10.56 0.40
CA PHE A 21 -26.16 11.19 -0.78
C PHE A 21 -26.19 12.72 -0.70
N GLY A 22 -27.24 13.31 -0.13
CA GLY A 22 -27.36 14.73 0.13
C GLY A 22 -26.29 15.22 1.11
N GLU A 23 -26.16 14.55 2.26
CA GLU A 23 -25.13 14.81 3.28
C GLU A 23 -23.72 14.73 2.68
N MET A 24 -23.42 13.65 1.95
CA MET A 24 -22.13 13.47 1.29
C MET A 24 -21.81 14.61 0.32
N LYS A 25 -22.79 15.07 -0.49
CA LYS A 25 -22.57 16.18 -1.43
C LYS A 25 -22.26 17.50 -0.71
N ILE A 26 -22.86 17.72 0.46
CA ILE A 26 -22.58 18.92 1.27
C ILE A 26 -21.14 18.87 1.79
N GLU A 27 -20.74 17.75 2.40
CA GLU A 27 -19.37 17.57 2.90
C GLU A 27 -18.32 17.69 1.78
N MET A 28 -18.58 17.07 0.64
CA MET A 28 -17.71 17.15 -0.53
C MET A 28 -17.52 18.59 -1.01
N ARG A 29 -18.59 19.39 -1.07
CA ARG A 29 -18.52 20.80 -1.47
C ARG A 29 -17.70 21.62 -0.48
N ALA A 30 -17.86 21.39 0.82
CA ALA A 30 -17.07 22.06 1.86
C ALA A 30 -15.57 21.80 1.70
N LYS A 31 -15.20 20.64 1.15
CA LYS A 31 -13.81 20.24 0.86
C LYS A 31 -13.38 20.50 -0.60
N GLY A 32 -14.16 21.28 -1.36
CA GLY A 32 -13.84 21.70 -2.74
C GLY A 32 -13.98 20.60 -3.81
N LEU A 33 -14.64 19.48 -3.50
CA LEU A 33 -14.79 18.33 -4.40
C LEU A 33 -16.02 18.46 -5.30
N LYS A 34 -15.95 17.84 -6.48
CA LYS A 34 -17.05 17.82 -7.47
C LYS A 34 -17.70 16.44 -7.53
N SER A 35 -18.86 16.33 -8.19
CA SER A 35 -19.58 15.05 -8.33
C SER A 35 -18.73 13.92 -8.96
N LYS A 36 -17.78 14.26 -9.83
CA LYS A 36 -16.83 13.28 -10.42
C LYS A 36 -15.90 12.63 -9.38
N ASP A 37 -15.77 13.24 -8.21
CA ASP A 37 -14.88 12.80 -7.14
C ASP A 37 -15.60 11.96 -6.07
N ILE A 38 -16.90 11.64 -6.25
CA ILE A 38 -17.70 10.88 -5.28
C ILE A 38 -17.03 9.56 -4.90
N LYS A 39 -16.60 8.76 -5.89
CA LYS A 39 -15.94 7.48 -5.63
C LYS A 39 -14.65 7.65 -4.82
N LYS A 40 -13.83 8.64 -5.18
CA LYS A 40 -12.59 8.97 -4.45
C LYS A 40 -12.89 9.42 -3.03
N TYR A 41 -13.95 10.19 -2.81
CA TYR A 41 -14.37 10.65 -1.50
C TYR A 41 -14.87 9.50 -0.62
N ILE A 42 -15.60 8.54 -1.19
CA ILE A 42 -16.05 7.35 -0.46
C ILE A 42 -14.85 6.52 0.00
N GLU A 43 -13.86 6.32 -0.87
CA GLU A 43 -12.69 5.49 -0.61
C GLU A 43 -11.66 6.17 0.31
N TYR A 44 -11.42 7.48 0.10
CA TYR A 44 -10.29 8.21 0.69
C TYR A 44 -10.69 9.47 1.47
N GLY A 45 -11.98 9.83 1.54
CA GLY A 45 -12.44 11.07 2.18
C GLY A 45 -12.12 11.15 3.68
N TRP A 46 -11.98 10.00 4.35
CA TRP A 46 -11.53 9.91 5.73
C TRP A 46 -10.11 10.47 5.93
N LEU A 47 -9.31 10.58 4.86
CA LEU A 47 -7.97 11.15 4.92
C LEU A 47 -7.98 12.62 5.31
N PHE A 48 -9.04 13.38 5.00
CA PHE A 48 -9.14 14.78 5.43
C PHE A 48 -9.18 14.97 6.94
N GLU A 49 -9.55 13.94 7.70
CA GLU A 49 -9.63 14.01 9.16
C GLU A 49 -8.29 13.70 9.83
N ILE A 50 -7.31 13.18 9.07
CA ILE A 50 -5.99 12.81 9.58
C ILE A 50 -4.84 13.60 8.92
N VAL A 51 -5.09 14.26 7.79
CA VAL A 51 -4.11 15.10 7.10
C VAL A 51 -3.92 16.39 7.89
N PRO A 52 -2.68 16.72 8.32
CA PRO A 52 -2.41 18.02 8.93
C PRO A 52 -2.72 19.15 7.94
N GLU A 53 -3.34 20.24 8.40
CA GLU A 53 -3.74 21.41 7.58
C GLU A 53 -2.62 22.01 6.69
N LYS A 54 -1.36 21.62 6.91
CA LYS A 54 -0.17 22.14 6.21
C LYS A 54 0.28 21.32 4.99
N GLU A 55 -0.31 20.16 4.69
CA GLU A 55 0.00 19.38 3.47
C GLU A 55 -0.80 19.94 2.26
N ALA A 56 -0.31 21.02 1.66
CA ALA A 56 -0.98 21.73 0.56
C ALA A 56 -1.17 20.92 -0.74
N ASN A 57 -0.56 19.74 -0.88
CA ASN A 57 -0.53 18.93 -2.11
C ASN A 57 -1.09 17.50 -1.94
N PHE A 58 -1.91 17.27 -0.92
CA PHE A 58 -2.51 15.98 -0.66
C PHE A 58 -3.59 15.60 -1.70
N LYS A 59 -3.58 14.36 -2.21
CA LYS A 59 -4.56 13.85 -3.19
C LYS A 59 -5.39 12.71 -2.63
N LEU A 60 -6.68 12.66 -2.99
CA LEU A 60 -7.59 11.56 -2.66
C LEU A 60 -7.38 10.35 -3.58
N ASN A 61 -6.26 9.67 -3.40
CA ASN A 61 -5.97 8.39 -4.05
C ASN A 61 -5.01 7.56 -3.18
N PHE A 62 -4.76 6.32 -3.59
CA PHE A 62 -3.84 5.44 -2.87
C PHE A 62 -2.40 5.97 -2.90
N ARG A 63 -1.86 6.24 -4.09
CA ARG A 63 -0.43 6.53 -4.30
C ARG A 63 0.04 7.86 -3.72
N ASP A 64 -0.53 8.96 -4.22
CA ASP A 64 -0.15 10.32 -3.84
C ASP A 64 -0.87 10.79 -2.55
N GLY A 65 -1.75 9.95 -1.99
CA GLY A 65 -2.51 10.21 -0.78
C GLY A 65 -2.10 9.28 0.36
N LEU A 66 -2.68 8.07 0.39
CA LEU A 66 -2.51 7.13 1.51
C LEU A 66 -1.06 6.65 1.67
N GLU A 67 -0.41 6.19 0.60
CA GLU A 67 1.00 5.73 0.67
C GLU A 67 1.92 6.86 1.10
N LYS A 68 1.70 8.06 0.55
CA LYS A 68 2.45 9.26 0.91
C LYS A 68 2.33 9.58 2.40
N LEU A 69 1.11 9.64 2.92
CA LEU A 69 0.86 9.86 4.36
C LEU A 69 1.43 8.76 5.24
N ALA A 70 1.46 7.52 4.76
CA ALA A 70 2.05 6.39 5.47
C ALA A 70 3.59 6.36 5.40
N GLY A 71 4.24 7.29 4.68
CA GLY A 71 5.70 7.28 4.48
C GLY A 71 6.20 6.12 3.62
N LEU A 72 5.33 5.58 2.76
CA LEU A 72 5.59 4.40 1.92
C LEU A 72 5.91 4.76 0.46
N GLU A 73 6.32 6.01 0.20
CA GLU A 73 6.61 6.53 -1.15
C GLU A 73 7.63 5.69 -1.93
N LEU A 74 8.55 5.00 -1.23
CA LEU A 74 9.54 4.10 -1.84
C LEU A 74 8.92 2.93 -2.62
N TYR A 75 7.64 2.62 -2.39
CA TYR A 75 6.90 1.54 -3.05
C TYR A 75 6.07 2.00 -4.24
N ALA A 76 6.03 3.30 -4.55
CA ALA A 76 5.24 3.84 -5.65
C ALA A 76 5.55 3.15 -7.00
N SER A 77 6.83 2.85 -7.25
CA SER A 77 7.28 2.11 -8.45
C SER A 77 6.70 0.69 -8.54
N ARG A 78 6.46 0.03 -7.40
CA ARG A 78 5.88 -1.32 -7.33
C ARG A 78 4.36 -1.29 -7.47
N TYR A 79 3.72 -0.23 -6.96
CA TYR A 79 2.30 0.01 -7.17
C TYR A 79 2.01 0.33 -8.63
N GLU A 80 2.80 1.20 -9.28
CA GLU A 80 2.71 1.46 -10.71
C GLU A 80 2.83 0.16 -11.51
N LEU A 81 3.86 -0.64 -11.21
CA LEU A 81 4.04 -1.93 -11.85
C LEU A 81 2.85 -2.87 -11.62
N SER A 82 2.33 -2.93 -10.39
CA SER A 82 1.19 -3.78 -10.04
C SER A 82 -0.12 -3.30 -10.67
N SER A 83 -0.33 -1.99 -10.79
CA SER A 83 -1.48 -1.37 -11.47
C SER A 83 -1.42 -1.60 -12.98
N GLU A 84 -0.24 -1.46 -13.59
CA GLU A 84 0.00 -1.83 -14.99
C GLU A 84 -0.34 -3.31 -15.20
N ILE A 85 0.22 -4.18 -14.36
CA ILE A 85 -0.05 -5.62 -14.37
C ILE A 85 -1.54 -5.98 -14.25
N ILE A 86 -2.28 -5.34 -13.33
CA ILE A 86 -3.70 -5.63 -13.08
C ILE A 86 -4.57 -5.19 -14.26
N HIS A 87 -4.22 -4.07 -14.91
CA HIS A 87 -4.94 -3.58 -16.09
C HIS A 87 -4.46 -4.25 -17.40
N SER A 88 -3.26 -4.83 -17.42
CA SER A 88 -2.73 -5.64 -18.52
C SER A 88 -2.70 -7.12 -18.14
N THR A 89 -3.87 -7.69 -17.87
CA THR A 89 -4.06 -9.12 -17.53
C THR A 89 -3.39 -10.11 -18.51
N PRO A 90 -3.23 -9.83 -19.83
CA PRO A 90 -2.48 -10.71 -20.72
C PRO A 90 -0.97 -10.63 -20.51
N LEU A 91 -0.44 -9.47 -20.11
CA LEU A 91 1.00 -9.27 -19.99
C LEU A 91 1.57 -10.15 -18.90
N LEU A 92 0.88 -10.34 -17.76
CA LEU A 92 1.33 -11.21 -16.66
C LEU A 92 1.57 -12.68 -17.07
N ILE A 93 0.85 -13.17 -18.08
CA ILE A 93 1.01 -14.53 -18.62
C ILE A 93 2.21 -14.61 -19.58
N TYR A 94 2.56 -13.50 -20.23
CA TYR A 94 3.67 -13.39 -21.19
C TYR A 94 4.92 -12.69 -20.64
N SER A 95 4.92 -12.16 -19.42
CA SER A 95 6.05 -11.38 -18.92
C SER A 95 7.20 -12.26 -18.49
N ASN A 96 8.39 -11.73 -18.72
CA ASN A 96 9.67 -12.31 -18.37
C ASN A 96 9.63 -13.00 -16.99
N LYS A 97 9.75 -14.34 -17.00
CA LYS A 97 9.67 -15.19 -15.80
C LYS A 97 10.66 -14.75 -14.72
N GLU A 98 11.84 -14.29 -15.12
CA GLU A 98 12.85 -13.80 -14.18
C GLU A 98 12.41 -12.50 -13.51
N TYR A 99 11.80 -11.58 -14.27
CA TYR A 99 11.28 -10.32 -13.73
C TYR A 99 10.26 -10.60 -12.61
N PHE A 100 9.29 -11.47 -12.87
CA PHE A 100 8.29 -11.83 -11.85
C PHE A 100 8.86 -12.56 -10.66
N TYR A 101 9.81 -13.47 -10.90
CA TYR A 101 10.48 -14.20 -9.84
C TYR A 101 11.11 -13.22 -8.83
N TYR A 102 11.89 -12.27 -9.31
CA TYR A 102 12.54 -11.29 -8.43
C TYR A 102 11.53 -10.34 -7.77
N MET A 103 10.54 -9.85 -8.51
CA MET A 103 9.49 -9.00 -7.92
C MET A 103 8.77 -9.70 -6.77
N THR A 104 8.39 -10.96 -6.96
CA THR A 104 7.69 -11.76 -5.95
C THR A 104 8.61 -12.03 -4.76
N LEU A 105 9.85 -12.45 -5.03
CA LEU A 105 10.84 -12.78 -3.99
C LEU A 105 11.14 -11.57 -3.11
N LEU A 106 11.45 -10.41 -3.71
CA LEU A 106 11.77 -9.19 -2.98
C LEU A 106 10.56 -8.70 -2.16
N SER A 107 9.36 -8.75 -2.75
CA SER A 107 8.13 -8.35 -2.06
C SER A 107 7.80 -9.26 -0.88
N LEU A 108 8.12 -10.55 -0.98
CA LEU A 108 7.96 -11.52 0.11
C LEU A 108 8.90 -11.18 1.28
N TYR A 109 10.18 -10.94 1.01
CA TYR A 109 11.16 -10.56 2.03
C TYR A 109 10.74 -9.30 2.79
N GLU A 110 10.37 -8.25 2.06
CA GLU A 110 10.01 -6.98 2.70
C GLU A 110 8.69 -7.06 3.48
N SER A 111 7.74 -7.86 2.99
CA SER A 111 6.51 -8.13 3.74
C SER A 111 6.82 -8.88 5.03
N PHE A 112 7.70 -9.89 4.98
CA PHE A 112 8.19 -10.55 6.17
C PHE A 112 8.87 -9.56 7.13
N PHE A 113 9.77 -8.68 6.66
CA PHE A 113 10.44 -7.70 7.53
C PHE A 113 9.47 -6.75 8.23
N ARG A 114 8.41 -6.31 7.54
CA ARG A 114 7.35 -5.49 8.14
C ARG A 114 6.57 -6.25 9.20
N LEU A 115 6.13 -7.47 8.88
CA LEU A 115 5.41 -8.33 9.82
C LEU A 115 6.26 -8.68 11.04
N GLU A 116 7.55 -8.91 10.83
CA GLU A 116 8.51 -9.21 11.89
C GLU A 116 8.69 -8.04 12.84
N ASN A 117 8.79 -6.81 12.32
CA ASN A 117 8.85 -5.61 13.15
C ASN A 117 7.55 -5.40 13.97
N VAL A 118 6.38 -5.64 13.36
CA VAL A 118 5.09 -5.57 14.06
C VAL A 118 5.03 -6.63 15.16
N PHE A 119 5.43 -7.87 14.84
CA PHE A 119 5.50 -8.96 15.80
C PHE A 119 6.42 -8.61 16.96
N MET A 120 7.65 -8.15 16.70
CA MET A 120 8.61 -7.77 17.74
C MET A 120 8.02 -6.71 18.68
N SER A 121 7.37 -5.68 18.14
CA SER A 121 6.73 -4.61 18.92
C SER A 121 5.57 -5.11 19.81
N LEU A 122 4.84 -6.12 19.36
CA LEU A 122 3.76 -6.74 20.15
C LEU A 122 4.32 -7.74 21.16
N PHE A 123 5.29 -8.56 20.75
CA PHE A 123 5.92 -9.58 21.57
C PHE A 123 6.61 -8.93 22.77
N SER A 124 7.39 -7.86 22.56
CA SER A 124 8.13 -7.18 23.62
C SER A 124 7.25 -6.61 24.74
N LYS A 125 5.95 -6.39 24.49
CA LYS A 125 4.99 -5.91 25.48
C LYS A 125 4.38 -7.03 26.33
N ASN A 126 4.45 -8.27 25.86
CA ASN A 126 3.68 -9.40 26.41
C ASN A 126 4.56 -10.51 26.99
N VAL A 127 5.90 -10.37 26.99
CA VAL A 127 6.82 -11.40 27.47
C VAL A 127 7.77 -10.88 28.55
N SER A 128 8.39 -11.81 29.28
CA SER A 128 9.43 -11.48 30.24
C SER A 128 10.70 -10.95 29.55
N ARG A 129 11.56 -10.26 30.30
CA ARG A 129 12.86 -9.79 29.79
C ARG A 129 13.73 -10.93 29.29
N GLU A 130 13.69 -12.09 29.94
CA GLU A 130 14.45 -13.29 29.58
C GLU A 130 13.99 -13.86 28.24
N GLN A 131 12.67 -13.98 28.05
CA GLN A 131 12.09 -14.43 26.78
C GLN A 131 12.41 -13.46 25.64
N MET A 132 12.39 -12.15 25.92
CA MET A 132 12.77 -11.14 24.94
C MET A 132 14.25 -11.24 24.56
N ALA A 133 15.14 -11.49 25.52
CA ALA A 133 16.57 -11.66 25.26
C ALA A 133 16.85 -12.90 24.39
N GLN A 134 16.19 -14.02 24.67
CA GLN A 134 16.30 -15.23 23.85
C GLN A 134 15.83 -14.99 22.41
N TYR A 135 14.68 -14.31 22.25
CA TYR A 135 14.19 -13.92 20.94
C TYR A 135 15.16 -13.01 20.19
N GLN A 136 15.78 -12.04 20.87
CA GLN A 136 16.76 -11.14 20.27
C GLN A 136 18.01 -11.89 19.76
N GLU A 137 18.51 -12.87 20.50
CA GLU A 137 19.65 -13.69 20.04
C GLU A 137 19.29 -14.51 18.79
N MET A 138 18.12 -15.15 18.79
CA MET A 138 17.61 -15.85 17.60
C MET A 138 17.48 -14.89 16.41
N ARG A 139 16.90 -13.70 16.64
CA ARG A 139 16.68 -12.65 15.63
C ARG A 139 17.97 -12.18 15.00
N LYS A 140 19.04 -11.98 15.77
CA LYS A 140 20.35 -11.57 15.23
C LYS A 140 20.85 -12.52 14.15
N ILE A 141 20.55 -13.82 14.26
CA ILE A 141 21.00 -14.82 13.31
C ILE A 141 20.12 -14.82 12.06
N TYR A 142 18.82 -15.17 12.20
CA TYR A 142 17.97 -15.34 11.01
C TYR A 142 17.74 -14.01 10.29
N TYR A 143 17.50 -12.92 11.02
CA TYR A 143 17.13 -11.65 10.40
C TYR A 143 18.31 -11.07 9.60
N ALA A 144 19.53 -11.17 10.13
CA ALA A 144 20.73 -10.74 9.44
C ALA A 144 20.98 -11.54 8.15
N GLN A 145 20.75 -12.86 8.19
CA GLN A 145 20.84 -13.72 7.00
C GLN A 145 19.81 -13.31 5.94
N LEU A 146 18.54 -13.14 6.34
CA LEU A 146 17.47 -12.74 5.42
C LEU A 146 17.74 -11.36 4.80
N VAL A 147 18.21 -10.39 5.59
CA VAL A 147 18.61 -9.06 5.08
C VAL A 147 19.75 -9.17 4.07
N THR A 148 20.73 -10.04 4.34
CA THR A 148 21.87 -10.26 3.43
C THR A 148 21.41 -10.88 2.12
N ILE A 149 20.56 -11.89 2.17
CA ILE A 149 19.97 -12.51 0.97
C ILE A 149 19.15 -11.48 0.20
N HIS A 150 18.25 -10.76 0.87
CA HIS A 150 17.43 -9.72 0.23
C HIS A 150 18.29 -8.68 -0.51
N LYS A 151 19.38 -8.20 0.13
CA LYS A 151 20.31 -7.25 -0.52
C LYS A 151 20.98 -7.83 -1.75
N ARG A 152 21.40 -9.10 -1.70
CA ARG A 152 21.98 -9.81 -2.84
C ARG A 152 20.98 -9.89 -4.00
N GLU A 153 19.77 -10.39 -3.74
CA GLU A 153 18.74 -10.55 -4.76
C GLU A 153 18.30 -9.20 -5.35
N LEU A 154 18.22 -8.17 -4.52
CA LEU A 154 17.87 -6.82 -4.98
C LEU A 154 18.93 -6.26 -5.93
N LYS A 155 20.22 -6.53 -5.65
CA LYS A 155 21.31 -6.14 -6.54
C LYS A 155 21.20 -6.88 -7.87
N THR A 156 21.04 -8.21 -7.84
CA THR A 156 20.86 -9.03 -9.05
C THR A 156 19.69 -8.53 -9.90
N PHE A 157 18.56 -8.22 -9.27
CA PHE A 157 17.39 -7.71 -9.98
C PHE A 157 17.65 -6.36 -10.65
N LYS A 158 18.31 -5.43 -9.97
CA LYS A 158 18.69 -4.13 -10.55
C LYS A 158 19.65 -4.28 -11.73
N ASP A 159 20.61 -5.19 -11.63
CA ASP A 159 21.56 -5.48 -12.71
C ASP A 159 20.84 -6.04 -13.95
N LEU A 160 19.86 -6.94 -13.75
CA LEU A 160 19.00 -7.47 -14.82
C LEU A 160 18.12 -6.39 -15.46
N GLN A 161 17.52 -5.51 -14.66
CA GLN A 161 16.73 -4.39 -15.17
C GLN A 161 17.57 -3.48 -16.09
N LEU A 162 18.82 -3.18 -15.71
CA LEU A 162 19.74 -2.41 -16.54
C LEU A 162 20.05 -3.11 -17.87
N GLN A 163 20.20 -4.44 -17.87
CA GLN A 163 20.43 -5.21 -19.08
C GLN A 163 19.21 -5.24 -20.01
N TRP A 164 18.01 -5.35 -19.44
CA TRP A 164 16.76 -5.31 -20.21
C TRP A 164 16.53 -3.96 -20.87
N HIS A 165 16.82 -2.86 -20.18
CA HIS A 165 16.74 -1.52 -20.77
C HIS A 165 17.72 -1.31 -21.93
N LYS A 166 18.95 -1.87 -21.85
CA LYS A 166 19.94 -1.78 -22.93
C LYS A 166 19.58 -2.59 -24.19
N LYS A 167 18.71 -3.60 -24.09
CA LYS A 167 18.27 -4.40 -25.25
C LYS A 167 17.10 -3.79 -26.03
N GLN A 168 16.48 -2.73 -25.51
CA GLN A 168 15.33 -2.06 -26.14
C GLN A 168 15.70 -0.79 -26.91
N HIS A 169 16.99 -0.47 -27.00
CA HIS A 169 17.57 0.61 -27.80
C HIS A 169 18.62 0.03 -28.76
#